data_AF-A0A9X2B2E1-F1
#
_entry.id   AF-A0A9X2B2E1-F1
#
_cell.length_a   1.000
_cell.length_b   1.000
_cell.length_c   1.000
_cell.angle_alpha   90.00
_cell.angle_beta   90.00
_cell.angle_gamma   90.00
#
_symmetry.space_group_name_H-M   'P 1'
#
loop_
_entity.id
_entity.type
_entity.pdbx_description
1 polymer ?
#
loop_
_entity_poly.entity_id
_entity_poly.type
_entity_poly.pdbx_seq_one_letter_code
_entity_poly.pdbx_strand_id
1 'polypeptide(L)'
;MLKKQRKDELKELIFSTSLQLFKEKGFDGVTVEEITQACGIAKGTFYNYFPKKETILFHLGNYQMEVVHQAISRNSNMTNIKESLLAIFKDLFVYLEENRDLVKVFFFELIHSQMFMEQEGKQIKDFQTALSPIMKEGIIKNELKSHMNPEKLSFLMISIYFQTVIQWLTFPDQDQDLVSMFFDQFEMIWEGIGVNKEEE
;
A
#
# COMPACT_ATOMS: atom_id res chain seq x y z
N MET A 1 -14.75 7.92 28.70
CA MET A 1 -15.03 7.99 27.25
C MET A 1 -14.53 9.28 26.62
N LEU A 2 -14.98 10.47 27.05
CA LEU A 2 -14.55 11.78 26.50
C LEU A 2 -13.03 12.01 26.39
N LYS A 3 -12.23 11.57 27.38
CA LYS A 3 -10.76 11.70 27.33
C LYS A 3 -10.07 10.84 26.26
N LYS A 4 -10.60 9.65 25.97
CA LYS A 4 -10.07 8.77 24.92
C LYS A 4 -10.43 9.31 23.54
N GLN A 5 -11.67 9.74 23.38
CA GLN A 5 -12.15 10.34 22.13
C GLN A 5 -11.34 11.60 21.75
N ARG A 6 -11.13 12.53 22.69
CA ARG A 6 -10.24 13.69 22.46
C ARG A 6 -8.80 13.32 22.11
N LYS A 7 -8.30 12.21 22.67
CA LYS A 7 -6.96 11.70 22.39
C LYS A 7 -6.88 11.22 20.94
N ASP A 8 -7.87 10.44 20.50
CA ASP A 8 -7.93 9.91 19.14
C ASP A 8 -8.13 11.05 18.12
N GLU A 9 -9.04 11.99 18.38
CA GLU A 9 -9.27 13.18 17.54
C GLU A 9 -7.99 14.02 17.37
N LEU A 10 -7.23 14.25 18.46
CA LEU A 10 -5.98 14.99 18.37
C LEU A 10 -4.91 14.23 17.60
N LYS A 11 -4.86 12.90 17.75
CA LYS A 11 -3.92 12.06 17.01
C LYS A 11 -4.18 12.15 15.50
N GLU A 12 -5.45 12.10 15.09
CA GLU A 12 -5.86 12.25 13.70
C GLU A 12 -5.61 13.67 13.16
N LEU A 13 -5.81 14.71 13.99
CA LEU A 13 -5.45 16.08 13.63
C LEU A 13 -3.95 16.22 13.35
N ILE A 14 -3.10 15.68 14.24
CA ILE A 14 -1.64 15.69 14.05
C ILE A 14 -1.26 14.94 12.78
N PHE A 15 -1.84 13.76 12.56
CA PHE A 15 -1.58 12.93 11.39
C PHE A 15 -1.95 13.65 10.08
N SER A 16 -3.20 14.10 9.95
CA SER A 16 -3.70 14.77 8.75
C SER A 16 -2.93 16.07 8.44
N THR A 17 -2.65 16.88 9.46
CA THR A 17 -1.85 18.12 9.31
C THR A 17 -0.42 17.81 8.86
N SER A 18 0.19 16.74 9.41
CA SER A 18 1.53 16.33 9.01
C SER A 18 1.58 15.87 7.56
N LEU A 19 0.60 15.06 7.12
CA LEU A 19 0.51 14.62 5.72
C LEU A 19 0.36 15.79 4.76
N GLN A 20 -0.46 16.79 5.09
CA GLN A 20 -0.58 17.98 4.26
C GLN A 20 0.75 18.71 4.14
N LEU A 21 1.44 18.95 5.26
CA LEU A 21 2.74 19.60 5.26
C LEU A 21 3.78 18.80 4.46
N PHE A 22 3.79 17.47 4.59
CA PHE A 22 4.70 16.62 3.82
C PHE A 22 4.42 16.68 2.33
N LYS A 23 3.15 16.78 1.92
CA LYS A 23 2.76 16.94 0.51
C LYS A 23 3.20 18.29 -0.06
N GLU A 24 3.20 19.34 0.75
CA GLU A 24 3.57 20.71 0.33
C GLU A 24 5.08 20.95 0.32
N LYS A 25 5.83 20.40 1.30
CA LYS A 25 7.24 20.73 1.54
C LYS A 25 8.20 19.54 1.47
N GLY A 26 7.69 18.35 1.18
CA GLY A 26 8.42 17.09 1.32
C GLY A 26 8.57 16.66 2.78
N PHE A 27 8.80 15.37 3.02
CA PHE A 27 8.92 14.84 4.38
C PHE A 27 10.10 15.45 5.16
N ASP A 28 11.27 15.56 4.52
CA ASP A 28 12.49 16.09 5.14
C ASP A 28 12.41 17.59 5.39
N GLY A 29 11.66 18.32 4.56
CA GLY A 29 11.46 19.76 4.68
C GLY A 29 10.54 20.19 5.83
N VAL A 30 9.89 19.25 6.51
CA VAL A 30 8.95 19.52 7.61
C VAL A 30 9.55 19.15 8.96
N THR A 31 9.50 20.11 9.89
CA THR A 31 9.93 19.92 11.28
C THR A 31 8.75 19.62 12.21
N VAL A 32 9.04 18.96 13.35
CA VAL A 32 8.04 18.77 14.43
C VAL A 32 7.52 20.12 14.94
N GLU A 33 8.37 21.15 14.94
CA GLU A 33 8.00 22.52 15.32
C GLU A 33 6.85 23.04 14.45
N GLU A 34 6.99 22.95 13.12
CA GLU A 34 5.96 23.39 12.17
C GLU A 34 4.67 22.60 12.31
N ILE A 35 4.75 21.28 12.48
CA ILE A 35 3.56 20.43 12.72
C ILE A 35 2.84 20.89 13.98
N THR A 36 3.57 21.11 15.07
CA THR A 36 2.99 21.53 16.35
C THR A 36 2.35 22.91 16.27
N GLN A 37 2.98 23.85 15.55
CA GLN A 37 2.43 25.18 15.30
C GLN A 37 1.14 25.10 14.47
N ALA A 38 1.13 24.32 13.39
CA ALA A 38 -0.03 24.14 12.54
C ALA A 38 -1.22 23.48 13.29
N CYS A 39 -0.93 22.56 14.21
CA CYS A 39 -1.94 21.91 15.05
C CYS A 39 -2.35 22.75 16.28
N GLY A 40 -1.66 23.85 16.59
CA GLY A 40 -1.89 24.64 17.80
C GLY A 40 -1.56 23.89 19.11
N ILE A 41 -0.56 23.01 19.10
CA ILE A 41 -0.16 22.21 20.27
C ILE A 41 1.29 22.47 20.70
N ALA A 42 1.63 22.06 21.92
CA ALA A 42 3.01 22.08 22.38
C ALA A 42 3.81 20.88 21.83
N LYS A 43 5.13 21.06 21.68
CA LYS A 43 6.05 20.00 21.23
C LYS A 43 6.03 18.75 22.11
N GLY A 44 5.92 18.92 23.43
CA GLY A 44 5.75 17.79 24.35
C GLY A 44 4.44 17.03 24.13
N THR A 45 3.37 17.73 23.72
CA THR A 45 2.11 17.09 23.35
C THR A 45 2.30 16.20 22.13
N PHE A 46 2.99 16.66 21.09
CA PHE A 46 3.30 15.84 19.91
C PHE A 46 4.01 14.53 20.28
N TYR A 47 5.09 14.60 21.06
CA TYR A 47 5.88 13.41 21.42
C TYR A 47 5.11 12.40 22.30
N ASN A 48 4.03 12.81 22.97
CA ASN A 48 3.13 11.89 23.67
C ASN A 48 2.30 11.01 22.71
N TYR A 49 2.14 11.43 21.46
CA TYR A 49 1.41 10.68 20.42
C TYR A 49 2.35 10.02 19.42
N PHE A 50 3.38 10.75 18.99
CA PHE A 50 4.34 10.35 17.98
C PHE A 50 5.75 10.58 18.53
N PRO A 51 6.38 9.55 19.13
CA PRO A 51 7.71 9.68 19.72
C PRO A 51 8.78 10.18 18.74
N LYS A 52 8.58 9.94 17.44
CA LYS A 52 9.39 10.47 16.34
C LYS A 52 8.49 10.93 15.20
N LYS A 53 9.01 11.80 14.30
CA LYS A 53 8.28 12.30 13.12
C LYS A 53 7.90 11.12 12.20
N GLU A 54 8.81 10.17 12.06
CA GLU A 54 8.69 8.96 11.26
C GLU A 54 7.54 8.07 11.76
N THR A 55 7.22 8.10 13.06
CA THR A 55 6.07 7.33 13.61
C THR A 55 4.72 7.80 13.06
N ILE A 56 4.65 8.99 12.44
CA ILE A 56 3.46 9.42 11.68
C ILE A 56 3.23 8.48 10.49
N LEU A 57 4.29 7.96 9.86
CA LEU A 57 4.20 7.05 8.72
C LEU A 57 3.63 5.68 9.10
N PHE A 58 3.72 5.26 10.37
CA PHE A 58 3.00 4.08 10.88
C PHE A 58 1.48 4.21 10.67
N HIS A 59 0.96 5.42 10.88
CA HIS A 59 -0.46 5.70 10.68
C HIS A 59 -0.84 5.74 9.20
N LEU A 60 0.10 6.08 8.33
CA LEU A 60 -0.09 6.02 6.89
C LEU A 60 -0.36 4.59 6.41
N GLY A 61 0.27 3.57 6.99
CA GLY A 61 0.04 2.16 6.62
C GLY A 61 -1.44 1.74 6.76
N ASN A 62 -2.16 2.25 7.77
CA ASN A 62 -3.60 1.98 7.89
C ASN A 62 -4.41 2.68 6.79
N TYR A 63 -4.01 3.89 6.39
CA TYR A 63 -4.63 4.61 5.28
C TYR A 63 -4.35 3.94 3.93
N GLN A 64 -3.16 3.36 3.75
CA GLN A 64 -2.83 2.57 2.56
C GLN A 64 -3.74 1.35 2.44
N MET A 65 -4.07 0.68 3.55
CA MET A 65 -4.99 -0.45 3.51
C MET A 65 -6.42 -0.04 3.11
N GLU A 66 -6.84 1.17 3.46
CA GLU A 66 -8.10 1.75 2.97
C GLU A 66 -8.05 1.96 1.44
N VAL A 67 -6.93 2.45 0.90
CA VAL A 67 -6.73 2.56 -0.56
C VAL A 67 -6.81 1.19 -1.23
N VAL A 68 -6.20 0.16 -0.63
CA VAL A 68 -6.31 -1.23 -1.10
C VAL A 68 -7.75 -1.72 -1.14
N HIS A 69 -8.50 -1.51 -0.06
CA HIS A 69 -9.91 -1.89 -0.02
C HIS A 69 -10.75 -1.17 -1.07
N GLN A 70 -10.49 0.12 -1.31
CA GLN A 70 -11.18 0.90 -2.32
C GLN A 70 -10.85 0.43 -3.74
N ALA A 71 -9.58 0.14 -4.04
CA ALA A 71 -9.14 -0.40 -5.32
C ALA A 71 -9.79 -1.78 -5.60
N ILE A 72 -9.80 -2.67 -4.61
CA ILE A 72 -10.47 -3.97 -4.70
C ILE A 72 -11.97 -3.79 -4.92
N SER A 73 -12.64 -2.99 -4.09
CA SER A 73 -14.09 -2.78 -4.18
C SER A 73 -14.53 -2.20 -5.52
N ARG A 74 -13.71 -1.35 -6.16
CA ARG A 74 -14.01 -0.74 -7.46
C ARG A 74 -13.91 -1.74 -8.60
N ASN A 75 -12.97 -2.69 -8.51
CA ASN A 75 -12.54 -3.49 -9.66
C ASN A 75 -12.86 -4.99 -9.52
N SER A 76 -13.30 -5.47 -8.34
CA SER A 76 -13.55 -6.91 -8.09
C SER A 76 -14.73 -7.49 -8.88
N ASN A 77 -15.66 -6.66 -9.35
CA ASN A 77 -16.87 -7.12 -10.06
C ASN A 77 -16.68 -7.22 -11.59
N MET A 78 -15.45 -7.05 -12.09
CA MET A 78 -15.18 -7.23 -13.50
C MET A 78 -15.44 -8.68 -13.94
N THR A 79 -15.84 -8.87 -15.20
CA THR A 79 -16.14 -10.20 -15.73
C THR A 79 -14.90 -11.09 -15.75
N ASN A 80 -13.78 -10.52 -16.23
CA ASN A 80 -12.48 -11.18 -16.37
C ASN A 80 -11.59 -10.86 -15.16
N ILE A 81 -11.07 -11.90 -14.50
CA ILE A 81 -10.24 -11.80 -13.30
C ILE A 81 -8.85 -11.24 -13.61
N LYS A 82 -8.29 -11.53 -14.78
CA LYS A 82 -7.02 -10.92 -15.23
C LYS A 82 -7.13 -9.40 -15.27
N GLU A 83 -8.19 -8.91 -15.92
CA GLU A 83 -8.48 -7.48 -16.04
C GLU A 83 -8.77 -6.85 -14.67
N SER A 84 -9.52 -7.56 -13.81
CA SER A 84 -9.77 -7.14 -12.42
C SER A 84 -8.47 -6.91 -11.66
N LEU A 85 -7.54 -7.87 -11.69
CA LEU A 85 -6.26 -7.77 -10.99
C LEU A 85 -5.41 -6.63 -11.54
N LEU A 86 -5.27 -6.53 -12.86
CA LEU A 86 -4.53 -5.44 -13.50
C LEU A 86 -5.09 -4.06 -13.10
N ALA A 87 -6.41 -3.90 -13.06
CA ALA A 87 -7.06 -2.65 -12.65
C ALA A 87 -6.81 -2.32 -11.17
N ILE A 88 -6.88 -3.33 -10.28
CA ILE A 88 -6.59 -3.14 -8.85
C ILE A 88 -5.17 -2.64 -8.65
N PHE A 89 -4.17 -3.32 -9.22
CA PHE A 89 -2.77 -2.93 -9.03
C PHE A 89 -2.44 -1.60 -9.71
N LYS A 90 -3.06 -1.30 -10.87
CA LYS A 90 -2.96 0.01 -11.50
C LYS A 90 -3.44 1.14 -10.59
N ASP A 91 -4.61 0.99 -9.96
CA ASP A 91 -5.14 1.99 -9.02
C ASP A 91 -4.18 2.21 -7.83
N LEU A 92 -3.52 1.14 -7.35
CA LEU A 92 -2.52 1.24 -6.29
C LEU A 92 -1.26 1.98 -6.75
N PHE A 93 -0.75 1.68 -7.94
CA PHE A 93 0.44 2.36 -8.45
C PHE A 93 0.22 3.84 -8.71
N VAL A 94 -0.93 4.23 -9.26
CA VAL A 94 -1.28 5.66 -9.44
C VAL A 94 -1.22 6.39 -8.10
N TYR A 95 -1.77 5.79 -7.04
CA TYR A 95 -1.69 6.37 -5.70
C TYR A 95 -0.24 6.48 -5.18
N LEU A 96 0.62 5.50 -5.45
CA LEU A 96 2.03 5.55 -5.04
C LEU A 96 2.83 6.63 -5.80
N GLU A 97 2.59 6.77 -7.11
CA GLU A 97 3.29 7.76 -7.95
C GLU A 97 2.98 9.20 -7.49
N GLU A 98 1.73 9.47 -7.13
CA GLU A 98 1.31 10.76 -6.55
C GLU A 98 1.98 11.08 -5.21
N ASN A 99 2.54 10.07 -4.51
CA ASN A 99 3.06 10.18 -3.15
C ASN A 99 4.51 9.67 -3.01
N ARG A 100 5.29 9.69 -4.09
CA ARG A 100 6.63 9.06 -4.17
C ARG A 100 7.56 9.34 -2.99
N ASP A 101 7.68 10.59 -2.56
CA ASP A 101 8.59 10.97 -1.47
C ASP A 101 8.20 10.31 -0.14
N LEU A 102 6.89 10.23 0.15
CA LEU A 102 6.38 9.55 1.34
C LEU A 102 6.61 8.05 1.27
N VAL A 103 6.38 7.45 0.09
CA VAL A 103 6.63 6.02 -0.15
C VAL A 103 8.10 5.68 0.05
N LYS A 104 9.01 6.55 -0.42
CA LYS A 104 10.46 6.39 -0.24
C LYS A 104 10.85 6.41 1.24
N VAL A 105 10.38 7.37 2.02
CA VAL A 105 10.70 7.44 3.45
C VAL A 105 10.11 6.25 4.20
N PHE A 106 8.87 5.87 3.89
CA PHE A 106 8.25 4.68 4.47
C PHE A 106 9.09 3.42 4.22
N PHE A 107 9.56 3.23 2.98
CA PHE A 107 10.43 2.10 2.63
C PHE A 107 11.75 2.09 3.41
N PHE A 108 12.41 3.24 3.58
CA PHE A 108 13.62 3.30 4.39
C PHE A 108 13.34 3.02 5.86
N GLU A 109 12.25 3.54 6.45
CA GLU A 109 11.89 3.25 7.84
C GLU A 109 11.54 1.77 8.04
N LEU A 110 10.90 1.14 7.06
CA LEU A 110 10.61 -0.29 7.06
C LEU A 110 11.89 -1.12 7.22
N ILE A 111 12.97 -0.77 6.53
CA ILE A 111 14.26 -1.48 6.62
C ILE A 111 14.91 -1.31 8.00
N HIS A 112 14.80 -0.12 8.61
CA HIS A 112 15.55 0.24 9.81
C HIS A 112 14.80 -0.04 11.13
N SER A 113 13.50 -0.35 11.09
CA SER A 113 12.66 -0.45 12.27
C SER A 113 11.92 -1.78 12.36
N GLN A 114 12.27 -2.60 13.37
CA GLN A 114 11.58 -3.87 13.64
C GLN A 114 10.06 -3.68 13.83
N MET A 115 9.66 -2.60 14.52
CA MET A 115 8.25 -2.29 14.74
C MET A 115 7.51 -2.03 13.42
N PHE A 116 8.15 -1.35 12.44
CA PHE A 116 7.55 -1.14 11.13
C PHE A 116 7.45 -2.45 10.36
N MET A 117 8.47 -3.31 10.41
CA MET A 117 8.43 -4.64 9.78
C MET A 117 7.27 -5.50 10.30
N GLU A 118 7.06 -5.52 11.62
CA GLU A 118 5.96 -6.29 12.23
C GLU A 118 4.58 -5.74 11.82
N GLN A 119 4.44 -4.42 11.74
CA GLN A 119 3.20 -3.81 11.27
C GLN A 119 2.95 -4.10 9.79
N GLU A 120 3.97 -3.97 8.95
CA GLU A 120 3.86 -4.23 7.52
C GLU A 120 3.49 -5.69 7.25
N GLY A 121 4.07 -6.63 8.00
CA GLY A 121 3.67 -8.04 7.94
C GLY A 121 2.18 -8.25 8.22
N LYS A 122 1.58 -7.45 9.10
CA LYS A 122 0.13 -7.46 9.32
C LYS A 122 -0.64 -6.89 8.12
N GLN A 123 -0.21 -5.75 7.57
CA GLN A 123 -0.86 -5.14 6.39
C GLN A 123 -0.80 -6.06 5.17
N ILE A 124 0.33 -6.72 4.94
CA ILE A 124 0.49 -7.73 3.88
C ILE A 124 -0.53 -8.86 4.05
N LYS A 125 -0.75 -9.33 5.29
CA LYS A 125 -1.74 -10.38 5.57
C LYS A 125 -3.18 -9.89 5.36
N ASP A 126 -3.47 -8.65 5.75
CA ASP A 126 -4.80 -8.04 5.56
C ASP A 126 -5.08 -7.85 4.05
N PHE A 127 -4.09 -7.41 3.27
CA PHE A 127 -4.17 -7.35 1.79
C PHE A 127 -4.36 -8.74 1.18
N GLN A 128 -3.59 -9.73 1.61
CA GLN A 128 -3.74 -11.11 1.14
C GLN A 128 -5.14 -11.66 1.42
N THR A 129 -5.69 -11.38 2.61
CA THR A 129 -7.06 -11.75 2.99
C THR A 129 -8.09 -11.07 2.08
N ALA A 130 -7.88 -9.81 1.73
CA ALA A 130 -8.77 -9.05 0.85
C ALA A 130 -8.71 -9.49 -0.62
N LEU A 131 -7.54 -9.95 -1.10
CA LEU A 131 -7.34 -10.35 -2.51
C LEU A 131 -7.71 -11.82 -2.78
N SER A 132 -7.63 -12.69 -1.78
CA SER A 132 -7.91 -14.13 -1.88
C SER A 132 -9.29 -14.48 -2.46
N PRO A 133 -10.39 -13.76 -2.16
CA PRO A 133 -11.69 -14.00 -2.79
C PRO A 133 -11.67 -13.89 -4.32
N ILE A 134 -10.91 -12.94 -4.87
CA ILE A 134 -10.79 -12.74 -6.33
C ILE A 134 -10.07 -13.93 -6.97
N MET A 135 -9.01 -14.42 -6.34
CA MET A 135 -8.29 -15.62 -6.79
C MET A 135 -9.18 -16.86 -6.75
N LYS A 136 -9.98 -17.01 -5.70
CA LYS A 136 -10.93 -18.11 -5.57
C LYS A 136 -12.00 -18.05 -6.66
N GLU A 137 -12.49 -16.86 -6.98
CA GLU A 137 -13.45 -16.66 -8.07
C GLU A 137 -12.86 -17.03 -9.43
N GLY A 138 -11.62 -16.64 -9.71
CA GLY A 138 -10.93 -17.02 -10.96
C GLY A 138 -10.76 -18.53 -11.13
N ILE A 139 -10.57 -19.27 -10.04
CA ILE A 139 -10.57 -20.75 -10.07
C ILE A 139 -11.97 -21.29 -10.39
N ILE A 140 -13.02 -20.76 -9.76
CA ILE A 140 -14.41 -21.19 -9.99
C ILE A 140 -14.84 -20.89 -11.44
N LYS A 141 -14.41 -19.77 -11.99
CA LYS A 141 -14.66 -19.35 -13.38
C LYS A 141 -13.79 -20.07 -14.43
N ASN A 142 -12.89 -20.96 -14.00
CA ASN A 142 -11.93 -21.63 -14.88
C ASN A 142 -11.02 -20.65 -15.66
N GLU A 143 -10.70 -19.51 -15.07
CA GLU A 143 -9.71 -18.55 -15.59
C GLU A 143 -8.31 -18.82 -14.99
N LEU A 144 -8.28 -19.41 -13.79
CA LEU A 144 -7.07 -19.87 -13.09
C LEU A 144 -7.09 -21.39 -12.95
N LYS A 145 -5.91 -22.02 -13.02
CA LYS A 145 -5.76 -23.48 -12.90
C LYS A 145 -6.35 -24.02 -11.59
N SER A 146 -7.13 -25.10 -11.67
CA SER A 146 -7.96 -25.62 -10.57
C SER A 146 -7.19 -26.12 -9.33
N HIS A 147 -5.94 -26.54 -9.49
CA HIS A 147 -5.09 -27.02 -8.38
C HIS A 147 -4.39 -25.89 -7.62
N MET A 148 -4.57 -24.64 -8.03
CA MET A 148 -3.94 -23.49 -7.39
C MET A 148 -4.56 -23.20 -6.03
N ASN A 149 -3.75 -22.65 -5.13
CA ASN A 149 -4.20 -22.20 -3.82
C ASN A 149 -4.43 -20.67 -3.84
N PRO A 150 -5.66 -20.17 -3.59
CA PRO A 150 -5.98 -18.74 -3.66
C PRO A 150 -5.10 -17.84 -2.78
N GLU A 151 -4.76 -18.31 -1.58
CA GLU A 151 -3.93 -17.59 -0.63
C GLU A 151 -2.49 -17.45 -1.13
N LYS A 152 -1.93 -18.51 -1.72
CA LYS A 152 -0.59 -18.49 -2.33
C LYS A 152 -0.53 -17.61 -3.57
N LEU A 153 -1.56 -17.66 -4.42
CA LEU A 153 -1.67 -16.78 -5.58
C LEU A 153 -1.76 -15.31 -5.17
N SER A 154 -2.53 -15.00 -4.13
CA SER A 154 -2.63 -13.65 -3.58
C SER A 154 -1.28 -13.16 -3.07
N PHE A 155 -0.55 -14.00 -2.32
CA PHE A 155 0.81 -13.68 -1.89
C PHE A 155 1.76 -13.43 -3.06
N LEU A 156 1.69 -14.24 -4.13
CA LEU A 156 2.52 -14.07 -5.31
C LEU A 156 2.26 -12.73 -6.01
N MET A 157 0.99 -12.34 -6.19
CA MET A 157 0.63 -11.03 -6.75
C MET A 157 1.12 -9.88 -5.87
N ILE A 158 0.94 -10.00 -4.56
CA ILE A 158 1.42 -9.00 -3.61
C ILE A 158 2.96 -8.90 -3.64
N SER A 159 3.65 -10.03 -3.82
CA SER A 159 5.12 -10.07 -3.90
C SER A 159 5.65 -9.30 -5.10
N ILE A 160 5.07 -9.49 -6.29
CA ILE A 160 5.49 -8.73 -7.48
C ILE A 160 5.10 -7.25 -7.39
N TYR A 161 4.00 -6.92 -6.72
CA TYR A 161 3.64 -5.53 -6.41
C TYR A 161 4.73 -4.87 -5.57
N PHE A 162 5.11 -5.45 -4.42
CA PHE A 162 6.15 -4.88 -3.58
C PHE A 162 7.51 -4.86 -4.27
N GLN A 163 7.88 -5.92 -5.00
CA GLN A 163 9.11 -5.94 -5.78
C GLN A 163 9.17 -4.80 -6.80
N THR A 164 8.06 -4.54 -7.49
CA THR A 164 7.95 -3.43 -8.45
C THR A 164 8.15 -2.08 -7.77
N VAL A 165 7.51 -1.86 -6.61
CA VAL A 165 7.69 -0.63 -5.82
C VAL A 165 9.14 -0.47 -5.36
N ILE A 166 9.76 -1.54 -4.86
CA ILE A 166 11.18 -1.51 -4.41
C ILE A 166 12.09 -1.16 -5.58
N GLN A 167 11.89 -1.78 -6.74
CA GLN A 167 12.70 -1.49 -7.93
C GLN A 167 12.54 -0.02 -8.36
N TRP A 168 11.32 0.50 -8.42
CA TRP A 168 11.05 1.90 -8.75
C TRP A 168 11.67 2.92 -7.79
N LEU A 169 11.79 2.57 -6.50
CA LEU A 169 12.46 3.42 -5.51
C LEU A 169 13.99 3.34 -5.59
N THR A 170 14.53 2.19 -6.01
CA THR A 170 15.99 1.91 -5.98
C THR A 170 16.69 2.20 -7.31
N PHE A 171 15.96 2.20 -8.43
CA PHE A 171 16.50 2.46 -9.76
C PHE A 171 15.76 3.64 -10.44
N PRO A 172 15.92 4.88 -9.94
CA PRO A 172 15.14 6.03 -10.41
C PRO A 172 15.45 6.47 -11.85
N ASP A 173 16.58 6.04 -12.43
CA ASP A 173 17.04 6.44 -13.77
C ASP A 173 16.48 5.53 -14.89
N GLN A 174 15.65 4.54 -14.55
CA GLN A 174 14.89 3.77 -15.53
C GLN A 174 13.58 4.53 -15.79
N ASP A 175 13.42 5.10 -17.00
CA ASP A 175 12.21 5.83 -17.46
C ASP A 175 10.99 4.90 -17.64
N GLN A 176 10.74 3.98 -16.71
CA GLN A 176 9.58 3.10 -16.70
C GLN A 176 8.65 3.46 -15.55
N ASP A 177 7.37 3.65 -15.86
CA ASP A 177 6.32 3.81 -14.86
C ASP A 177 6.03 2.48 -14.13
N LEU A 178 5.45 2.57 -12.93
CA LEU A 178 5.19 1.40 -12.08
C LEU A 178 4.26 0.37 -12.76
N VAL A 179 3.30 0.85 -13.56
CA VAL A 179 2.30 -0.01 -14.22
C VAL A 179 2.98 -0.88 -15.27
N SER A 180 3.84 -0.28 -16.11
CA SER A 180 4.60 -1.00 -17.12
C SER A 180 5.51 -2.08 -16.49
N MET A 181 6.25 -1.73 -15.44
CA MET A 181 7.14 -2.66 -14.73
C MET A 181 6.39 -3.86 -14.12
N PHE A 182 5.21 -3.59 -13.56
CA PHE A 182 4.36 -4.64 -12.99
C PHE A 182 3.75 -5.52 -14.07
N PHE A 183 3.28 -4.94 -15.17
CA PHE A 183 2.60 -5.66 -16.23
C PHE A 183 3.48 -6.79 -16.80
N ASP A 184 4.74 -6.52 -17.09
CA ASP A 184 5.68 -7.53 -17.60
C ASP A 184 5.84 -8.71 -16.63
N GLN A 185 6.00 -8.41 -15.33
CA GLN A 185 6.09 -9.45 -14.28
C GLN A 185 4.79 -10.23 -14.12
N PHE A 186 3.66 -9.53 -14.21
CA PHE A 186 2.33 -10.11 -14.10
C PHE A 186 2.05 -11.07 -15.26
N GLU A 187 2.35 -10.70 -16.50
CA GLU A 187 2.14 -11.55 -17.67
C GLU A 187 2.94 -12.85 -17.58
N MET A 188 4.22 -12.78 -17.20
CA MET A 188 5.05 -13.98 -16.99
C MET A 188 4.46 -14.94 -15.95
N ILE A 189 3.90 -14.41 -14.85
CA ILE A 189 3.22 -15.24 -13.86
C ILE A 189 1.89 -15.75 -14.40
N TRP A 190 1.15 -14.91 -15.12
CA TRP A 190 -0.17 -15.24 -15.67
C TRP A 190 -0.11 -16.43 -16.62
N GLU A 191 0.90 -16.51 -17.49
CA GLU A 191 1.16 -17.68 -18.35
C GLU A 191 1.27 -18.99 -17.53
N GLY A 192 1.85 -18.91 -16.34
CA GLY A 192 2.02 -20.05 -15.44
C GLY A 192 0.74 -20.46 -14.69
N ILE A 193 -0.17 -19.52 -14.40
CA ILE A 193 -1.33 -19.75 -13.51
C ILE A 193 -2.68 -19.74 -14.23
N GLY A 194 -2.77 -19.07 -15.37
CA GLY A 194 -3.98 -18.93 -16.18
C GLY A 194 -4.33 -20.20 -16.93
N VAL A 195 -5.61 -20.37 -17.28
CA VAL A 195 -6.06 -21.42 -18.19
C VAL A 195 -5.95 -20.91 -19.62
N ASN A 196 -5.08 -21.52 -20.42
CA ASN A 196 -5.01 -21.24 -21.85
C ASN A 196 -6.23 -21.87 -22.53
N LYS A 197 -7.10 -21.05 -23.11
CA LYS A 197 -8.29 -21.52 -23.85
C LYS A 197 -7.96 -22.11 -25.23
N GLU A 198 -6.68 -22.23 -25.58
CA GLU A 198 -6.22 -22.68 -26.90
C GLU A 198 -5.79 -24.16 -26.96
N GLU A 199 -5.93 -24.92 -25.87
CA GLU A 199 -5.57 -26.36 -25.81
C GLU A 199 -6.77 -27.30 -25.54
N GLU A 200 -7.97 -26.95 -26.01
CA GLU A 200 -9.11 -27.89 -26.14
C GLU A 200 -9.40 -28.26 -27.60
#